data_AF-A0AB40CEN8-F1
#
_entry.id   AF-A0AB40CEN8-F1
#
_cell.length_a   1.000
_cell.length_b   1.000
_cell.length_c   1.000
_cell.angle_alpha   90.00
_cell.angle_beta   90.00
_cell.angle_gamma   90.00
#
_symmetry.space_group_name_H-M   'P 1'
#
loop_
_entity.id
_entity.type
_entity.pdbx_description
1 polymer ?
#
loop_
_entity_poly.entity_id
_entity_poly.type
_entity_poly.pdbx_seq_one_letter_code
_entity_poly.pdbx_strand_id
1 'polypeptide(L)'
;MGWLNKIFKGSSHKISEGQYHGKAAADEIWNEPSSSLDVLSEYENEDIDHAIALSLSEEEHKKAKEIDNGSHLEEDEELARALQESLNVESPPRENGHIYQPMPFLFSSGVRICAGCNTEIGHGRFLSCMGAVWHPECFRCHACNQPISDYEFSMSGNYPYHKACYKEQYHPKCDVCKQFIPTNMNGLIEYRAHPFWGQKYCPSHEVDGTPRCCSCERMESRDVRYVALDDGRKLCLECLDSSIMDTSECQPLYLDIQEFYEGLNMKIEQQVPLLLVERPALNEAMEGEKHGHHHLPETRGLCLSEEQTVSTILRRPKIGAGNRFMDMITEPYRLTRRCEVTAILILYGLPRLLTGSILAHEMMHAWLRLKGYRSLSQEVEEGICQVLAHMWLDSEIMSGSGSNVASTSSSSSTGPSKKGAKSQFERKLGEFFKHQIESDTSSAYGDGFRAGNQAVLQFGLKRTLDHIRMTGSFP
;
A
#
# COMPACT_ATOMS: atom_id res chain seq x y z
N MET A 1 66.30 5.17 21.33
CA MET A 1 64.98 5.83 21.51
C MET A 1 64.42 6.12 20.12
N GLY A 2 64.05 5.11 19.31
CA GLY A 2 62.78 4.37 19.33
C GLY A 2 61.75 5.08 18.42
N TRP A 3 61.82 4.97 17.08
CA TRP A 3 61.05 4.07 16.16
C TRP A 3 59.52 4.29 16.20
N LEU A 4 58.83 4.82 15.15
CA LEU A 4 58.27 4.15 13.93
C LEU A 4 57.27 3.01 14.27
N ASN A 5 56.07 2.80 13.71
CA ASN A 5 55.45 2.87 12.36
C ASN A 5 53.89 2.82 12.54
N LYS A 6 52.99 3.34 11.69
CA LYS A 6 52.65 3.12 10.26
C LYS A 6 52.08 1.72 9.87
N ILE A 7 50.79 1.74 9.46
CA ILE A 7 50.11 1.20 8.24
C ILE A 7 50.23 -0.29 7.81
N PHE A 8 49.09 -0.78 7.26
CA PHE A 8 48.84 -1.85 6.26
C PHE A 8 48.41 -3.22 6.84
N LYS A 9 47.17 -3.68 6.62
CA LYS A 9 46.57 -4.29 5.40
C LYS A 9 47.09 -5.71 5.17
N GLY A 10 46.17 -6.69 5.20
CA GLY A 10 46.27 -7.89 4.39
C GLY A 10 46.19 -9.24 5.10
N SER A 11 45.09 -9.94 4.82
CA SER A 11 45.09 -11.31 4.24
C SER A 11 45.44 -12.53 5.11
N SER A 12 44.37 -13.29 5.37
CA SER A 12 44.20 -14.72 5.03
C SER A 12 44.77 -15.82 5.95
N HIS A 13 43.98 -16.91 5.95
CA HIS A 13 44.16 -18.27 6.46
C HIS A 13 44.03 -18.47 7.99
N LYS A 14 42.94 -19.09 8.48
CA LYS A 14 42.51 -20.51 8.42
C LYS A 14 43.21 -21.40 9.47
N ILE A 15 42.37 -22.19 10.17
CA ILE A 15 42.64 -23.44 10.92
C ILE A 15 43.24 -23.16 12.33
N SER A 16 42.84 -23.76 13.45
CA SER A 16 42.08 -24.98 13.78
C SER A 16 41.55 -24.90 15.22
N GLU A 17 40.42 -25.58 15.44
CA GLU A 17 40.07 -26.47 16.56
C GLU A 17 40.78 -26.35 17.92
N GLY A 18 39.96 -26.38 18.97
CA GLY A 18 40.40 -26.65 20.34
C GLY A 18 39.26 -26.61 21.35
N GLN A 19 38.35 -27.59 21.27
CA GLN A 19 37.44 -27.94 22.36
C GLN A 19 38.22 -28.25 23.64
N TYR A 20 37.78 -27.74 24.80
CA TYR A 20 37.88 -28.45 26.07
C TYR A 20 36.66 -28.14 26.95
N HIS A 21 35.86 -29.19 27.17
CA HIS A 21 34.86 -29.28 28.21
C HIS A 21 35.54 -29.52 29.58
N GLY A 22 35.05 -28.86 30.62
CA GLY A 22 35.28 -29.21 32.03
C GLY A 22 33.98 -29.06 32.82
N LYS A 23 33.51 -30.15 33.42
CA LYS A 23 32.22 -30.37 34.10
C LYS A 23 32.40 -30.47 35.62
N ALA A 24 31.26 -30.33 36.33
CA ALA A 24 30.91 -30.81 37.69
C ALA A 24 31.43 -29.98 38.89
N ALA A 25 30.70 -29.77 39.99
CA ALA A 25 29.64 -30.52 40.70
C ALA A 25 28.71 -29.52 41.47
N ALA A 26 27.38 -29.66 41.59
CA ALA A 26 26.55 -30.55 42.45
C ALA A 26 26.84 -30.35 43.96
N ASP A 27 25.93 -30.17 44.92
CA ASP A 27 24.53 -30.59 45.22
C ASP A 27 23.85 -29.51 46.13
N GLU A 28 22.53 -29.37 46.30
CA GLU A 28 21.61 -30.22 47.09
C GLU A 28 20.12 -29.93 46.76
N ILE A 29 19.31 -30.98 46.85
CA ILE A 29 17.86 -31.12 46.55
C ILE A 29 17.07 -31.32 47.85
N TRP A 30 15.74 -31.04 47.86
CA TRP A 30 14.58 -31.74 48.51
C TRP A 30 13.50 -30.67 48.83
N ASN A 31 12.20 -30.78 48.58
CA ASN A 31 11.34 -31.62 47.72
C ASN A 31 9.91 -31.00 47.75
N GLU A 32 9.16 -31.23 46.69
CA GLU A 32 7.79 -30.80 46.35
C GLU A 32 6.65 -31.54 47.13
N PRO A 33 5.32 -31.24 47.03
CA PRO A 33 4.55 -31.34 45.76
C PRO A 33 3.27 -30.47 45.54
N SER A 34 2.86 -30.42 44.26
CA SER A 34 1.48 -30.32 43.71
C SER A 34 0.88 -28.94 43.38
N SER A 35 0.97 -28.50 42.13
CA SER A 35 -0.12 -28.65 41.12
C SER A 35 0.32 -28.05 39.77
N SER A 36 0.60 -28.90 38.79
CA SER A 36 1.01 -28.51 37.44
C SER A 36 -0.19 -28.16 36.55
N LEU A 37 -0.27 -26.91 36.10
CA LEU A 37 -0.88 -26.56 34.82
C LEU A 37 -0.04 -25.44 34.22
N ASP A 38 0.98 -25.82 33.44
CA ASP A 38 1.79 -24.91 32.65
C ASP A 38 0.93 -24.30 31.53
N VAL A 39 0.85 -22.97 31.50
CA VAL A 39 0.52 -22.19 30.31
C VAL A 39 1.68 -21.22 30.11
N LEU A 40 2.66 -21.66 29.33
CA LEU A 40 3.81 -20.87 28.91
C LEU A 40 3.61 -20.41 27.47
N SER A 41 3.77 -19.09 27.29
CA SER A 41 4.23 -18.37 26.09
C SER A 41 3.79 -18.89 24.73
N GLU A 42 2.71 -18.31 24.21
CA GLU A 42 2.54 -18.12 22.77
C GLU A 42 3.52 -17.02 22.31
N TYR A 43 4.02 -17.09 21.07
CA TYR A 43 5.01 -16.21 20.40
C TYR A 43 6.47 -16.68 20.24
N GLU A 44 6.76 -17.98 20.33
CA GLU A 44 7.95 -18.57 19.67
C GLU A 44 7.65 -19.83 18.81
N ASN A 45 6.37 -20.19 18.60
CA ASN A 45 6.01 -21.45 17.92
C ASN A 45 5.82 -21.36 16.39
N GLU A 46 5.66 -20.17 15.80
CA GLU A 46 5.34 -20.08 14.35
C GLU A 46 6.53 -20.44 13.46
N ASP A 47 7.76 -20.23 13.92
CA ASP A 47 8.98 -20.54 13.14
C ASP A 47 9.40 -22.01 13.25
N ILE A 48 9.02 -22.71 14.33
CA ILE A 48 9.33 -24.14 14.54
C ILE A 48 8.34 -25.02 13.77
N ASP A 49 7.05 -24.68 13.78
CA ASP A 49 6.02 -25.39 13.02
C ASP A 49 6.24 -25.29 11.51
N HIS A 50 6.79 -24.16 11.03
CA HIS A 50 7.15 -23.97 9.63
C HIS A 50 8.36 -24.81 9.20
N ALA A 51 9.32 -25.06 10.11
CA ALA A 51 10.49 -25.91 9.83
C ALA A 51 10.15 -27.42 9.83
N ILE A 52 9.18 -27.84 10.66
CA ILE A 52 8.69 -29.23 10.70
C ILE A 52 7.85 -29.53 9.44
N ALA A 53 7.00 -28.59 9.00
CA ALA A 53 6.20 -28.73 7.78
C ALA A 53 7.06 -28.87 6.51
N LEU A 54 8.18 -28.13 6.43
CA LEU A 54 9.13 -28.25 5.31
C LEU A 54 9.86 -29.60 5.33
N SER A 55 10.26 -30.09 6.51
CA SER A 55 10.94 -31.38 6.66
C SER A 55 10.03 -32.58 6.33
N LEU A 56 8.74 -32.50 6.64
CA LEU A 56 7.75 -33.56 6.29
C LEU A 56 7.41 -33.57 4.79
N SER A 57 7.44 -32.41 4.12
CA SER A 57 7.20 -32.31 2.67
C SER A 57 8.32 -32.93 1.83
N GLU A 58 9.58 -32.83 2.29
CA GLU A 58 10.74 -33.40 1.58
C GLU A 58 10.81 -34.94 1.69
N GLU A 59 10.25 -35.55 2.74
CA GLU A 59 10.15 -37.01 2.87
C GLU A 59 9.00 -37.62 2.03
N GLU A 60 7.87 -36.92 1.87
CA GLU A 60 6.75 -37.37 1.02
C GLU A 60 7.10 -37.37 -0.47
N HIS A 61 7.87 -36.37 -0.93
CA HIS A 61 8.33 -36.30 -2.34
C HIS A 61 9.31 -37.41 -2.73
N LYS A 62 9.97 -38.04 -1.75
CA LYS A 62 10.87 -39.18 -1.98
C LYS A 62 10.14 -40.52 -2.01
N LYS A 63 9.02 -40.64 -1.31
CA LYS A 63 8.20 -41.86 -1.26
C LYS A 63 7.22 -42.00 -2.43
N ALA A 64 6.80 -40.88 -3.02
CA ALA A 64 5.88 -40.86 -4.18
C ALA A 64 6.55 -41.28 -5.52
N LYS A 65 7.89 -41.29 -5.60
CA LYS A 65 8.62 -41.62 -6.84
C LYS A 65 8.87 -43.12 -7.08
N GLU A 66 8.50 -44.00 -6.16
CA GLU A 66 8.74 -45.45 -6.30
C GLU A 66 7.48 -46.29 -6.58
N ILE A 67 6.26 -45.72 -6.64
CA ILE A 67 5.02 -46.52 -6.73
C ILE A 67 4.27 -46.39 -8.07
N ASP A 68 4.56 -45.40 -8.93
CA ASP A 68 3.66 -45.05 -10.06
C ASP A 68 4.10 -45.53 -11.46
N ASN A 69 4.88 -46.61 -11.57
CA ASN A 69 5.41 -47.05 -12.88
C ASN A 69 4.77 -48.34 -13.43
N GLY A 70 3.55 -48.68 -13.01
CA GLY A 70 2.91 -49.97 -13.33
C GLY A 70 1.51 -49.92 -13.97
N SER A 71 0.71 -48.88 -13.75
CA SER A 71 -0.72 -48.90 -14.11
C SER A 71 -1.12 -48.03 -15.31
N HIS A 72 -0.22 -47.23 -15.87
CA HIS A 72 -0.55 -46.28 -16.96
C HIS A 72 -0.48 -46.89 -18.38
N LEU A 73 -0.01 -48.13 -18.55
CA LEU A 73 0.18 -48.70 -19.91
C LEU A 73 -1.00 -49.54 -20.42
N GLU A 74 -1.97 -49.89 -19.57
CA GLU A 74 -3.08 -50.79 -19.94
C GLU A 74 -4.33 -50.01 -20.42
N GLU A 75 -4.54 -48.79 -19.90
CA GLU A 75 -5.72 -47.96 -20.23
C GLU A 75 -5.58 -47.23 -21.59
N ASP A 76 -4.36 -46.87 -22.00
CA ASP A 76 -4.08 -46.23 -23.29
C ASP A 76 -4.25 -47.21 -24.49
N GLU A 77 -4.10 -48.52 -24.26
CA GLU A 77 -4.26 -49.55 -25.30
C GLU A 77 -5.74 -49.90 -25.57
N GLU A 78 -6.62 -49.73 -24.59
CA GLU A 78 -8.07 -49.89 -24.76
C GLU A 78 -8.70 -48.70 -25.48
N LEU A 79 -8.22 -47.48 -25.22
CA LEU A 79 -8.71 -46.28 -25.89
C LEU A 79 -8.33 -46.25 -27.39
N ALA A 80 -7.16 -46.77 -27.75
CA ALA A 80 -6.71 -46.89 -29.14
C ALA A 80 -7.52 -47.93 -29.93
N ARG A 81 -7.95 -49.03 -29.30
CA ARG A 81 -8.81 -50.05 -29.93
C ARG A 81 -10.22 -49.52 -30.24
N ALA A 82 -10.80 -48.73 -29.34
CA ALA A 82 -12.14 -48.14 -29.52
C ALA A 82 -12.21 -47.12 -30.68
N LEU A 83 -11.13 -46.39 -30.96
CA LEU A 83 -11.08 -45.43 -32.06
C LEU A 83 -10.99 -46.11 -33.43
N GLN A 84 -10.27 -47.23 -33.52
CA GLN A 84 -10.06 -47.94 -34.80
C GLN A 84 -11.31 -48.72 -35.26
N GLU A 85 -12.17 -49.15 -34.32
CA GLU A 85 -13.42 -49.86 -34.62
C GLU A 85 -14.54 -48.93 -35.14
N SER A 86 -14.43 -47.62 -34.87
CA SER A 86 -15.39 -46.60 -35.31
C SER A 86 -15.22 -46.11 -36.75
N LEU A 87 -14.14 -46.53 -37.45
CA LEU A 87 -13.77 -46.04 -38.79
C LEU A 87 -13.99 -47.05 -39.93
N ASN A 88 -14.57 -48.23 -39.67
CA ASN A 88 -14.90 -49.22 -40.71
C ASN A 88 -16.41 -49.29 -40.95
N VAL A 89 -16.92 -48.51 -41.89
CA VAL A 89 -18.18 -48.81 -42.60
C VAL A 89 -17.93 -48.67 -44.10
N GLU A 90 -18.07 -49.80 -44.80
CA GLU A 90 -17.91 -49.95 -46.25
C GLU A 90 -18.86 -49.05 -47.05
N SER A 91 -18.38 -48.58 -48.21
CA SER A 91 -19.17 -47.82 -49.19
C SER A 91 -20.10 -48.74 -50.00
N PRO A 92 -21.37 -48.38 -50.28
CA PRO A 92 -22.19 -49.11 -51.25
C PRO A 92 -22.04 -48.56 -52.69
N PRO A 93 -22.33 -49.37 -53.73
CA PRO A 93 -21.89 -49.13 -55.09
C PRO A 93 -22.81 -48.17 -55.87
N ARG A 94 -22.22 -47.52 -56.88
CA ARG A 94 -22.92 -46.74 -57.92
C ARG A 94 -23.47 -47.67 -59.00
N GLU A 95 -24.76 -47.59 -59.31
CA GLU A 95 -25.27 -47.82 -60.67
C GLU A 95 -26.66 -47.17 -60.93
N ASN A 96 -26.88 -46.83 -62.20
CA ASN A 96 -27.90 -45.95 -62.79
C ASN A 96 -29.34 -46.49 -62.79
N GLY A 97 -30.34 -45.57 -62.77
CA GLY A 97 -31.69 -45.83 -63.27
C GLY A 97 -32.73 -44.75 -62.94
N HIS A 98 -33.13 -43.96 -63.95
CA HIS A 98 -34.26 -43.01 -63.93
C HIS A 98 -35.62 -43.71 -63.73
N ILE A 99 -36.51 -43.21 -62.84
CA ILE A 99 -37.96 -43.02 -63.07
C ILE A 99 -38.46 -41.88 -62.14
N TYR A 100 -39.09 -40.86 -62.73
CA TYR A 100 -39.83 -39.81 -62.02
C TYR A 100 -41.17 -40.34 -61.49
N GLN A 101 -41.50 -40.08 -60.22
CA GLN A 101 -42.88 -39.89 -59.78
C GLN A 101 -42.93 -38.96 -58.55
N PRO A 102 -43.69 -37.85 -58.59
CA PRO A 102 -43.72 -36.87 -57.50
C PRO A 102 -44.77 -37.27 -56.46
N MET A 103 -44.33 -37.41 -55.19
CA MET A 103 -45.23 -37.45 -54.04
C MET A 103 -45.08 -36.16 -53.22
N PRO A 104 -46.18 -35.67 -52.60
CA PRO A 104 -46.35 -34.27 -52.24
C PRO A 104 -45.52 -33.90 -51.02
N PHE A 105 -44.84 -32.76 -51.12
CA PHE A 105 -44.24 -32.06 -49.99
C PHE A 105 -45.29 -31.78 -48.91
N LEU A 106 -45.26 -32.57 -47.84
CA LEU A 106 -45.75 -32.13 -46.53
C LEU A 106 -44.53 -31.85 -45.66
N PHE A 107 -43.87 -30.72 -45.94
CA PHE A 107 -43.00 -30.12 -44.95
C PHE A 107 -43.88 -29.39 -43.93
N SER A 108 -44.06 -29.97 -42.74
CA SER A 108 -44.23 -29.14 -41.54
C SER A 108 -42.87 -28.51 -41.23
N SER A 109 -42.47 -27.52 -42.02
CA SER A 109 -41.33 -26.67 -41.72
C SER A 109 -41.76 -25.69 -40.64
N GLY A 110 -41.39 -25.95 -39.39
CA GLY A 110 -41.44 -24.93 -38.36
C GLY A 110 -40.66 -23.71 -38.85
N VAL A 111 -41.36 -22.60 -39.08
CA VAL A 111 -40.77 -21.34 -39.51
C VAL A 111 -39.79 -20.89 -38.43
N ARG A 112 -38.51 -20.75 -38.79
CA ARG A 112 -37.46 -20.28 -37.89
C ARG A 112 -37.40 -18.76 -37.98
N ILE A 113 -37.71 -18.05 -36.91
CA ILE A 113 -37.67 -16.57 -36.88
C ILE A 113 -36.36 -16.13 -36.23
N CYS A 114 -35.59 -15.30 -36.91
CA CYS A 114 -34.33 -14.78 -36.39
C CYS A 114 -34.57 -13.83 -35.20
N ALA A 115 -33.99 -14.10 -34.04
CA ALA A 115 -34.15 -13.25 -32.85
C ALA A 115 -33.57 -11.84 -32.99
N GLY A 116 -32.60 -11.63 -33.89
CA GLY A 116 -31.99 -10.30 -34.11
C GLY A 116 -32.79 -9.35 -35.01
N CYS A 117 -33.43 -9.84 -36.07
CA CYS A 117 -34.17 -9.00 -37.04
C CYS A 117 -35.66 -9.35 -37.15
N ASN A 118 -36.11 -10.38 -36.42
CA ASN A 118 -37.49 -10.87 -36.38
C ASN A 118 -38.06 -11.29 -37.75
N THR A 119 -37.19 -11.68 -38.69
CA THR A 119 -37.59 -12.19 -40.01
C THR A 119 -37.31 -13.68 -40.14
N GLU A 120 -37.99 -14.33 -41.09
CA GLU A 120 -37.82 -15.76 -41.35
C GLU A 120 -36.40 -16.08 -41.84
N ILE A 121 -35.82 -17.12 -41.25
CA ILE A 121 -34.58 -17.74 -41.69
C ILE A 121 -34.94 -18.76 -42.77
N GLY A 122 -34.70 -18.42 -44.02
CA GLY A 122 -34.93 -19.30 -45.18
C GLY A 122 -33.99 -20.52 -45.23
N HIS A 123 -33.77 -21.07 -46.44
CA HIS A 123 -32.89 -22.22 -46.67
C HIS A 123 -31.39 -21.86 -46.68
N GLY A 124 -30.89 -21.25 -45.60
CA GLY A 124 -29.50 -20.81 -45.45
C GLY A 124 -28.85 -21.31 -44.16
N ARG A 125 -27.56 -20.98 -43.97
CA ARG A 125 -26.84 -21.24 -42.70
C ARG A 125 -27.43 -20.35 -41.60
N PHE A 126 -27.67 -20.93 -40.43
CA PHE A 126 -28.22 -20.23 -39.27
C PHE A 126 -27.44 -20.61 -38.01
N LEU A 127 -27.39 -19.68 -37.06
CA LEU A 127 -26.80 -19.92 -35.75
C LEU A 127 -27.90 -20.26 -34.76
N SER A 128 -27.70 -21.30 -33.96
CA SER A 128 -28.61 -21.69 -32.88
C SER A 128 -27.88 -21.55 -31.55
N CYS A 129 -28.17 -20.49 -30.81
CA CYS A 129 -27.50 -20.16 -29.56
C CYS A 129 -28.43 -19.34 -28.65
N MET A 130 -28.24 -19.44 -27.33
CA MET A 130 -29.10 -18.78 -26.33
C MET A 130 -30.58 -19.17 -26.42
N GLY A 131 -30.88 -20.40 -26.83
CA GLY A 131 -32.26 -20.89 -27.00
C GLY A 131 -33.03 -20.27 -28.18
N ALA A 132 -32.33 -19.52 -29.04
CA ALA A 132 -32.91 -18.85 -30.20
C ALA A 132 -32.09 -19.12 -31.47
N VAL A 133 -32.69 -18.78 -32.61
CA VAL A 133 -32.04 -18.89 -33.93
C VAL A 133 -31.74 -17.49 -34.47
N TRP A 134 -30.59 -17.34 -35.13
CA TRP A 134 -30.08 -16.07 -35.61
C TRP A 134 -29.55 -16.21 -37.03
N HIS A 135 -29.73 -15.18 -37.86
CA HIS A 135 -28.88 -15.03 -39.05
C HIS A 135 -27.44 -14.82 -38.61
N PRO A 136 -26.44 -15.36 -39.33
CA PRO A 136 -25.02 -15.15 -39.02
C PRO A 136 -24.66 -13.67 -38.90
N GLU A 137 -25.26 -12.81 -39.72
CA GLU A 137 -25.04 -11.36 -39.70
C GLU A 137 -25.80 -10.63 -38.59
N CYS A 138 -26.84 -11.24 -38.02
CA CYS A 138 -27.67 -10.63 -36.96
C CYS A 138 -27.16 -10.96 -35.56
N PHE A 139 -26.35 -12.01 -35.40
CA PHE A 139 -25.69 -12.31 -34.13
C PHE A 139 -24.43 -11.44 -33.98
N ARG A 140 -24.60 -10.25 -33.40
CA ARG A 140 -23.56 -9.21 -33.35
C ARG A 140 -23.06 -8.98 -31.93
N CYS A 141 -21.77 -8.73 -31.81
CA CYS A 141 -21.14 -8.31 -30.56
C CYS A 141 -21.65 -6.95 -30.14
N HIS A 142 -22.13 -6.82 -28.90
CA HIS A 142 -22.68 -5.57 -28.39
C HIS A 142 -21.65 -4.43 -28.29
N ALA A 143 -20.35 -4.77 -28.13
CA ALA A 143 -19.29 -3.78 -28.02
C ALA A 143 -18.89 -3.15 -29.37
N CYS A 144 -18.74 -3.95 -30.42
CA CYS A 144 -18.20 -3.49 -31.71
C CYS A 144 -19.21 -3.54 -32.87
N ASN A 145 -20.43 -4.04 -32.62
CA ASN A 145 -21.51 -4.24 -33.58
C ASN A 145 -21.14 -5.10 -34.81
N GLN A 146 -20.03 -5.83 -34.77
CA GLN A 146 -19.65 -6.78 -35.81
C GLN A 146 -20.24 -8.17 -35.53
N PRO A 147 -20.55 -8.96 -36.58
CA PRO A 147 -21.00 -10.34 -36.42
C PRO A 147 -20.00 -11.19 -35.61
N ILE A 148 -20.51 -12.07 -34.75
CA ILE A 148 -19.70 -13.06 -34.04
C ILE A 148 -19.75 -14.35 -34.84
N SER A 149 -18.66 -14.64 -35.55
CA SER A 149 -18.46 -15.89 -36.29
C SER A 149 -17.67 -16.95 -35.50
N ASP A 150 -17.12 -16.56 -34.35
CA ASP A 150 -16.30 -17.44 -33.51
C ASP A 150 -17.16 -18.54 -32.87
N TYR A 151 -16.59 -19.74 -32.73
CA TYR A 151 -17.28 -20.86 -32.09
C TYR A 151 -17.56 -20.61 -30.60
N GLU A 152 -16.70 -19.81 -29.95
CA GLU A 152 -16.83 -19.47 -28.54
C GLU A 152 -16.95 -17.95 -28.36
N PHE A 153 -17.91 -17.52 -27.56
CA PHE A 153 -18.20 -16.10 -27.27
C PHE A 153 -18.48 -15.91 -25.79
N SER A 154 -18.41 -14.67 -25.31
CA SER A 154 -18.68 -14.32 -23.92
C SER A 154 -20.03 -13.63 -23.80
N MET A 155 -20.73 -13.84 -22.68
CA MET A 155 -22.02 -13.22 -22.41
C MET A 155 -21.93 -12.32 -21.18
N SER A 156 -22.50 -11.12 -21.30
CA SER A 156 -22.78 -10.23 -20.15
C SER A 156 -24.28 -10.01 -20.10
N GLY A 157 -24.97 -10.63 -19.15
CA GLY A 157 -26.44 -10.69 -19.14
C GLY A 157 -26.97 -11.38 -20.41
N ASN A 158 -27.81 -10.67 -21.18
CA ASN A 158 -28.38 -11.16 -22.44
C ASN A 158 -27.65 -10.66 -23.70
N TYR A 159 -26.47 -10.05 -23.55
CA TYR A 159 -25.73 -9.48 -24.67
C TYR A 159 -24.51 -10.34 -25.01
N PRO A 160 -24.35 -10.78 -26.27
CA PRO A 160 -23.17 -11.52 -26.71
C PRO A 160 -22.02 -10.57 -27.06
N TYR A 161 -20.80 -11.01 -26.77
CA TYR A 161 -19.55 -10.29 -27.04
C TYR A 161 -18.52 -11.23 -27.65
N HIS A 162 -17.65 -10.73 -28.53
CA HIS A 162 -16.40 -11.44 -28.85
C HIS A 162 -15.59 -11.65 -27.56
N LYS A 163 -14.89 -12.78 -27.42
CA LYS A 163 -14.00 -13.02 -26.26
C LYS A 163 -13.02 -11.87 -26.03
N ALA A 164 -12.43 -11.34 -27.10
CA ALA A 164 -11.53 -10.20 -27.05
C ALA A 164 -12.24 -8.91 -26.61
N CYS A 165 -13.42 -8.61 -27.15
CA CYS A 165 -14.19 -7.42 -26.77
C CYS A 165 -14.68 -7.48 -25.32
N TYR A 166 -15.11 -8.66 -24.88
CA TYR A 166 -15.49 -8.89 -23.48
C TYR A 166 -14.29 -8.70 -22.56
N LYS A 167 -13.12 -9.24 -22.93
CA LYS A 167 -11.87 -9.02 -22.19
C LYS A 167 -11.53 -7.54 -22.12
N GLU A 168 -11.56 -6.80 -23.21
CA GLU A 168 -11.25 -5.37 -23.19
C GLU A 168 -12.20 -4.54 -22.30
N GLN A 169 -13.47 -4.92 -22.19
CA GLN A 169 -14.45 -4.18 -21.39
C GLN A 169 -14.48 -4.58 -19.92
N TYR A 170 -14.36 -5.87 -19.61
CA TYR A 170 -14.61 -6.40 -18.26
C TYR A 170 -13.36 -6.89 -17.55
N HIS A 171 -12.27 -7.13 -18.28
CA HIS A 171 -11.03 -7.61 -17.68
C HIS A 171 -10.26 -6.43 -17.05
N PRO A 172 -9.97 -6.46 -15.73
CA PRO A 172 -9.23 -5.38 -15.09
C PRO A 172 -7.81 -5.30 -15.66
N LYS A 173 -7.34 -4.06 -15.83
CA LYS A 173 -5.95 -3.73 -16.17
C LYS A 173 -5.22 -3.34 -14.89
N CYS A 174 -3.95 -3.70 -14.82
CA CYS A 174 -3.05 -3.34 -13.73
C CYS A 174 -2.60 -1.89 -13.89
N ASP A 175 -2.76 -1.06 -12.86
CA ASP A 175 -2.35 0.34 -12.87
C ASP A 175 -0.83 0.51 -12.88
N VAL A 176 -0.07 -0.53 -12.50
CA VAL A 176 1.40 -0.54 -12.50
C VAL A 176 1.95 -0.94 -13.86
N CYS A 177 1.65 -2.15 -14.34
CA CYS A 177 2.23 -2.66 -15.59
C CYS A 177 1.42 -2.32 -16.86
N LYS A 178 0.21 -1.75 -16.70
CA LYS A 178 -0.74 -1.39 -17.78
C LYS A 178 -1.24 -2.56 -18.62
N GLN A 179 -0.97 -3.80 -18.20
CA GLN A 179 -1.45 -5.02 -18.85
C GLN A 179 -2.71 -5.55 -18.16
N PHE A 180 -3.44 -6.44 -18.83
CA PHE A 180 -4.50 -7.21 -18.19
C PHE A 180 -3.91 -8.05 -17.05
N ILE A 181 -4.59 -8.04 -15.91
CA ILE A 181 -4.16 -8.83 -14.76
C ILE A 181 -4.27 -10.32 -15.13
N PRO A 182 -3.25 -11.16 -14.92
CA PRO A 182 -3.34 -12.56 -15.31
C PRO A 182 -4.39 -13.30 -14.46
N THR A 183 -4.98 -14.33 -15.06
CA THR A 183 -5.86 -15.27 -14.38
C THR A 183 -5.01 -16.32 -13.66
N ASN A 184 -5.38 -16.72 -12.44
CA ASN A 184 -4.70 -17.78 -11.70
C ASN A 184 -5.03 -19.17 -12.28
N MET A 185 -4.40 -20.22 -11.74
CA MET A 185 -4.60 -21.61 -12.21
C MET A 185 -6.06 -22.08 -12.15
N ASN A 186 -6.89 -21.46 -11.30
CA ASN A 186 -8.29 -21.79 -11.12
C ASN A 186 -9.22 -21.01 -12.07
N GLY A 187 -8.69 -20.23 -13.01
CA GLY A 187 -9.50 -19.42 -13.92
C GLY A 187 -10.07 -18.15 -13.27
N LEU A 188 -9.62 -17.77 -12.07
CA LEU A 188 -10.06 -16.57 -11.37
C LEU A 188 -9.05 -15.42 -11.52
N ILE A 189 -9.56 -14.19 -11.62
CA ILE A 189 -8.74 -12.98 -11.70
C ILE A 189 -8.46 -12.50 -10.27
N GLU A 190 -7.24 -12.68 -9.80
CA GLU A 190 -6.79 -12.17 -8.51
C GLU A 190 -5.96 -10.90 -8.68
N TYR A 191 -6.32 -9.84 -7.96
CA TYR A 191 -5.58 -8.60 -7.93
C TYR A 191 -5.51 -8.04 -6.52
N ARG A 192 -4.48 -7.23 -6.27
CA ARG A 192 -4.35 -6.43 -5.05
C ARG A 192 -4.81 -5.01 -5.35
N ALA A 193 -5.30 -4.32 -4.33
CA ALA A 193 -5.71 -2.94 -4.44
C ALA A 193 -5.19 -2.13 -3.26
N HIS A 194 -4.76 -0.91 -3.50
CA HIS A 194 -4.45 0.01 -2.41
C HIS A 194 -5.74 0.32 -1.62
N PRO A 195 -5.79 0.11 -0.29
CA PRO A 195 -7.04 0.25 0.50
C PRO A 195 -7.73 1.62 0.33
N PHE A 196 -6.96 2.70 0.39
CA PHE A 196 -7.49 4.06 0.20
C PHE A 196 -7.60 4.51 -1.28
N TRP A 197 -6.52 4.39 -2.06
CA TRP A 197 -6.48 4.94 -3.42
C TRP A 197 -7.24 4.10 -4.45
N GLY A 198 -7.52 2.83 -4.17
CA GLY A 198 -8.14 1.90 -5.11
C GLY A 198 -7.26 1.55 -6.32
N GLN A 199 -5.96 1.84 -6.25
CA GLN A 199 -4.99 1.47 -7.30
C GLN A 199 -4.93 -0.05 -7.40
N LYS A 200 -5.35 -0.62 -8.52
CA LYS A 200 -5.40 -2.08 -8.75
C LYS A 200 -4.12 -2.55 -9.40
N TYR A 201 -3.50 -3.59 -8.87
CA TYR A 201 -2.23 -4.09 -9.39
C TYR A 201 -2.10 -5.61 -9.29
N CYS A 202 -1.21 -6.16 -10.12
CA CYS A 202 -0.87 -7.57 -10.09
C CYS A 202 -0.23 -7.94 -8.75
N PRO A 203 -0.57 -9.09 -8.14
CA PRO A 203 0.07 -9.55 -6.88
C PRO A 203 1.59 -9.66 -6.98
N SER A 204 2.14 -9.94 -8.17
CA SER A 204 3.59 -9.99 -8.41
C SER A 204 4.33 -8.70 -8.05
N HIS A 205 3.66 -7.55 -8.09
CA HIS A 205 4.28 -6.26 -7.76
C HIS A 205 4.56 -6.08 -6.26
N GLU A 206 4.05 -6.96 -5.40
CA GLU A 206 4.41 -6.96 -3.98
C GLU A 206 5.82 -7.50 -3.73
N VAL A 207 6.34 -8.34 -4.65
CA VAL A 207 7.62 -9.05 -4.47
C VAL A 207 8.67 -8.73 -5.55
N ASP A 208 8.29 -8.05 -6.64
CA ASP A 208 9.21 -7.75 -7.75
C ASP A 208 10.08 -6.49 -7.53
N GLY A 209 9.95 -5.85 -6.37
CA GLY A 209 10.69 -4.62 -6.04
C GLY A 209 10.11 -3.34 -6.65
N THR A 210 8.86 -3.36 -7.16
CA THR A 210 8.17 -2.16 -7.60
C THR A 210 8.10 -1.14 -6.44
N PRO A 211 8.67 0.06 -6.61
CA PRO A 211 8.75 1.02 -5.51
C PRO A 211 7.39 1.63 -5.19
N ARG A 212 7.20 1.98 -3.92
CA ARG A 212 6.05 2.73 -3.43
C ARG A 212 6.44 4.16 -3.12
N CYS A 213 5.50 5.08 -3.32
CA CYS A 213 5.67 6.47 -2.90
C CYS A 213 5.74 6.51 -1.37
N CYS A 214 6.77 7.13 -0.79
CA CYS A 214 6.93 7.22 0.66
C CYS A 214 5.85 8.09 1.35
N SER A 215 5.08 8.86 0.57
CA SER A 215 4.02 9.73 1.10
C SER A 215 2.62 9.22 0.81
N CYS A 216 2.31 8.74 -0.40
CA CYS A 216 0.95 8.27 -0.72
C CYS A 216 0.83 6.75 -0.90
N GLU A 217 1.93 6.01 -0.73
CA GLU A 217 2.01 4.53 -0.73
C GLU A 217 1.59 3.82 -2.05
N ARG A 218 1.15 4.59 -3.04
CA ARG A 218 0.89 4.12 -4.41
C ARG A 218 2.17 3.59 -5.05
N MET A 219 2.05 2.47 -5.75
CA MET A 219 3.14 1.87 -6.51
C MET A 219 3.47 2.69 -7.77
N GLU A 220 4.75 2.77 -8.11
CA GLU A 220 5.26 3.38 -9.33
C GLU A 220 4.78 2.60 -10.56
N SER A 221 4.19 3.31 -11.51
CA SER A 221 3.72 2.70 -12.75
C SER A 221 4.81 2.69 -13.82
N ARG A 222 4.76 1.75 -14.77
CA ARG A 222 5.80 1.61 -15.81
C ARG A 222 5.94 2.83 -16.73
N ASP A 223 4.90 3.63 -16.84
CA ASP A 223 4.81 4.85 -17.64
C ASP A 223 5.29 6.12 -16.91
N VAL A 224 5.39 6.10 -15.58
CA VAL A 224 5.76 7.28 -14.78
C VAL A 224 6.88 6.91 -13.82
N ARG A 225 8.01 7.60 -13.91
CA ARG A 225 9.11 7.39 -12.97
C ARG A 225 9.02 8.28 -11.74
N TYR A 226 9.11 7.68 -10.57
CA TYR A 226 9.19 8.41 -9.31
C TYR A 226 10.57 9.05 -9.14
N VAL A 227 10.61 10.10 -8.32
CA VAL A 227 11.84 10.78 -7.95
C VAL A 227 12.49 10.05 -6.78
N ALA A 228 13.79 9.79 -6.87
CA ALA A 228 14.56 9.21 -5.77
C ALA A 228 15.13 10.34 -4.89
N LEU A 229 14.87 10.25 -3.59
CA LEU A 229 15.51 11.08 -2.56
C LEU A 229 16.89 10.51 -2.21
N ASP A 230 17.76 11.34 -1.62
CA ASP A 230 19.15 10.96 -1.33
C ASP A 230 19.23 9.86 -0.25
N ASP A 231 18.19 9.74 0.58
CA ASP A 231 18.04 8.68 1.59
C ASP A 231 17.44 7.37 1.02
N GLY A 232 17.26 7.28 -0.30
CA GLY A 232 16.76 6.10 -1.00
C GLY A 232 15.23 6.01 -1.11
N ARG A 233 14.47 6.88 -0.44
CA ARG A 233 13.01 6.93 -0.58
C ARG A 233 12.59 7.33 -1.99
N LYS A 234 11.37 6.94 -2.37
CA LYS A 234 10.77 7.24 -3.67
C LYS A 234 9.56 8.13 -3.50
N LEU A 235 9.46 9.19 -4.29
CA LEU A 235 8.37 10.15 -4.24
C LEU A 235 7.69 10.27 -5.60
N CYS A 236 6.37 10.12 -5.65
CA CYS A 236 5.62 10.32 -6.89
C CYS A 236 5.55 11.81 -7.26
N LEU A 237 5.35 12.11 -8.54
CA LEU A 237 5.34 13.50 -9.04
C LEU A 237 4.23 14.35 -8.39
N GLU A 238 3.05 13.78 -8.17
CA GLU A 238 1.95 14.51 -7.52
C GLU A 238 2.25 14.85 -6.05
N CYS A 239 2.97 13.98 -5.32
CA CYS A 239 3.42 14.28 -3.95
C CYS A 239 4.61 15.26 -3.94
N LEU A 240 5.48 15.21 -4.96
CA LEU A 240 6.60 16.12 -5.12
C LEU A 240 6.13 17.58 -5.25
N ASP A 241 5.02 17.82 -5.96
CA ASP A 241 4.49 19.17 -6.21
C ASP A 241 4.21 19.97 -4.93
N SER A 242 3.89 19.28 -3.82
CA SER A 242 3.66 19.90 -2.51
C SER A 242 4.74 19.58 -1.48
N SER A 243 5.83 18.94 -1.87
CA SER A 243 6.89 18.53 -0.95
C SER A 243 7.72 19.71 -0.44
N ILE A 244 8.09 19.66 0.85
CA ILE A 244 8.97 20.64 1.49
C ILE A 244 10.39 20.07 1.50
N MET A 245 11.31 20.76 0.82
CA MET A 245 12.66 20.23 0.57
C MET A 245 13.75 20.90 1.42
N ASP A 246 13.51 22.09 1.97
CA ASP A 246 14.44 22.76 2.86
C ASP A 246 13.75 23.50 4.01
N THR A 247 14.55 23.87 5.01
CA THR A 247 14.07 24.49 6.25
C THR A 247 13.40 25.86 5.98
N SER A 248 13.83 26.58 4.94
CA SER A 248 13.26 27.89 4.60
C SER A 248 11.85 27.77 4.00
N GLU A 249 11.62 26.74 3.18
CA GLU A 249 10.30 26.39 2.64
C GLU A 249 9.33 25.94 3.75
N CYS A 250 9.85 25.44 4.88
CA CYS A 250 9.04 25.01 6.01
C CYS A 250 8.55 26.16 6.91
N GLN A 251 9.22 27.31 6.89
CA GLN A 251 8.91 28.43 7.78
C GLN A 251 7.47 28.97 7.67
N PRO A 252 6.86 29.13 6.48
CA PRO A 252 5.46 29.54 6.37
C PRO A 252 4.50 28.54 7.03
N LEU A 253 4.76 27.24 6.85
CA LEU A 253 3.96 26.19 7.49
C LEU A 253 4.12 26.22 9.01
N TYR A 254 5.33 26.50 9.52
CA TYR A 254 5.55 26.68 10.96
C TYR A 254 4.69 27.81 11.53
N LEU A 255 4.62 28.95 10.84
CA LEU A 255 3.76 30.07 11.24
C LEU A 255 2.27 29.70 11.17
N ASP A 256 1.84 28.96 10.13
CA ASP A 256 0.47 28.44 10.03
C ASP A 256 0.11 27.57 11.24
N ILE A 257 1.03 26.69 11.69
CA ILE A 257 0.82 25.86 12.89
C ILE A 257 0.75 26.73 14.15
N GLN A 258 1.61 27.73 14.30
CA GLN A 258 1.55 28.63 15.45
C GLN A 258 0.21 29.38 15.52
N GLU A 259 -0.30 29.86 14.38
CA GLU A 259 -1.63 30.49 14.28
C GLU A 259 -2.75 29.51 14.64
N PHE A 260 -2.67 28.26 14.17
CA PHE A 260 -3.62 27.20 14.55
C PHE A 260 -3.66 26.99 16.07
N TYR A 261 -2.50 26.87 16.72
CA TYR A 261 -2.42 26.73 18.18
C TYR A 261 -2.92 27.98 18.91
N GLU A 262 -2.63 29.18 18.41
CA GLU A 262 -3.14 30.43 18.98
C GLU A 262 -4.67 30.50 18.87
N GLY A 263 -5.24 30.04 17.74
CA GLY A 263 -6.68 29.90 17.53
C GLY A 263 -7.37 28.91 18.49
N LEU A 264 -6.62 27.93 19.02
CA LEU A 264 -7.07 27.02 20.07
C LEU A 264 -6.84 27.56 21.50
N ASN A 265 -6.41 28.82 21.63
CA ASN A 265 -5.97 29.43 22.90
C ASN A 265 -4.78 28.70 23.55
N MET A 266 -3.94 28.04 22.76
CA MET A 266 -2.80 27.23 23.17
C MET A 266 -1.47 27.87 22.70
N LYS A 267 -1.31 29.17 22.93
CA LYS A 267 -0.12 29.91 22.49
C LYS A 267 1.17 29.33 23.07
N ILE A 268 2.15 29.11 22.21
CA ILE A 268 3.51 28.69 22.56
C ILE A 268 4.40 29.93 22.51
N GLU A 269 4.82 30.39 23.69
CA GLU A 269 5.61 31.62 23.84
C GLU A 269 7.08 31.43 23.47
N GLN A 270 7.54 30.18 23.48
CA GLN A 270 8.91 29.84 23.13
C GLN A 270 9.06 29.64 21.62
N GLN A 271 10.12 30.21 21.04
CA GLN A 271 10.58 29.82 19.72
C GLN A 271 11.31 28.48 19.80
N VAL A 272 10.66 27.42 19.33
CA VAL A 272 11.25 26.09 19.20
C VAL A 272 11.86 25.97 17.79
N PRO A 273 13.18 25.77 17.65
CA PRO A 273 13.80 25.59 16.33
C PRO A 273 13.18 24.41 15.57
N LEU A 274 12.84 24.63 14.30
CA LEU A 274 12.38 23.59 13.38
C LEU A 274 13.49 23.28 12.38
N LEU A 275 13.90 22.01 12.27
CA LEU A 275 14.98 21.58 11.38
C LEU A 275 14.49 20.43 10.49
N LEU A 276 14.66 20.58 9.17
CA LEU A 276 14.53 19.43 8.28
C LEU A 276 15.82 18.63 8.26
N VAL A 277 15.69 17.31 8.34
CA VAL A 277 16.82 16.38 8.47
C VAL A 277 16.65 15.17 7.57
N GLU A 278 17.75 14.47 7.29
CA GLU A 278 17.75 13.17 6.64
C GLU A 278 17.40 12.03 7.61
N ARG A 279 17.02 10.86 7.09
CA ARG A 279 16.70 9.68 7.90
C ARG A 279 17.82 9.26 8.87
N PRO A 280 19.11 9.23 8.48
CA PRO A 280 20.19 8.88 9.42
C PRO A 280 20.26 9.84 10.60
N ALA A 281 20.16 11.15 10.35
CA ALA A 281 20.22 12.18 11.39
C ALA A 281 19.03 12.11 12.36
N LEU A 282 17.84 11.74 11.87
CA LEU A 282 16.67 11.52 12.71
C LEU A 282 16.84 10.29 13.61
N ASN A 283 17.36 9.19 13.05
CA ASN A 283 17.63 7.96 13.81
C ASN A 283 18.72 8.17 14.88
N GLU A 284 19.81 8.86 14.55
CA GLU A 284 20.87 9.23 15.51
C GLU A 284 20.31 10.10 16.66
N ALA A 285 19.42 11.04 16.33
CA ALA A 285 18.78 11.89 17.33
C ALA A 285 17.87 11.10 18.27
N MET A 286 17.16 10.08 17.74
CA MET A 286 16.37 9.14 18.55
C MET A 286 17.24 8.33 19.50
N GLU A 287 18.34 7.73 19.02
CA GLU A 287 19.25 6.93 19.87
C GLU A 287 19.86 7.73 21.02
N GLY A 288 20.06 9.04 20.80
CA GLY A 288 20.56 9.94 21.82
C GLY A 288 19.52 10.42 22.84
N GLU A 289 18.23 10.15 22.65
CA GLU A 289 17.17 10.58 23.58
C GLU A 289 16.82 9.47 24.58
N LYS A 290 17.27 9.60 25.84
CA LYS A 290 17.07 8.57 26.88
C LYS A 290 15.61 8.41 27.34
N HIS A 291 14.75 9.35 26.97
CA HIS A 291 13.34 9.43 27.37
C HIS A 291 12.38 9.50 26.17
N GLY A 292 12.87 9.22 24.95
CA GLY A 292 12.03 9.13 23.76
C GLY A 292 11.28 7.80 23.74
N HIS A 293 9.96 7.83 23.55
CA HIS A 293 9.15 6.63 23.48
C HIS A 293 8.96 6.22 22.02
N HIS A 294 9.66 5.16 21.59
CA HIS A 294 9.76 4.79 20.17
C HIS A 294 8.84 3.63 19.82
N HIS A 295 7.86 3.83 18.91
CA HIS A 295 7.32 2.73 18.10
C HIS A 295 6.58 3.18 16.83
N LEU A 296 7.30 3.27 15.70
CA LEU A 296 6.77 3.21 14.33
C LEU A 296 7.87 2.62 13.42
N PRO A 297 7.56 1.90 12.33
CA PRO A 297 8.58 1.35 11.44
C PRO A 297 9.46 2.42 10.77
N GLU A 298 9.01 3.68 10.74
CA GLU A 298 9.79 4.83 10.28
C GLU A 298 9.33 6.11 11.02
N THR A 299 10.05 6.53 12.06
CA THR A 299 9.85 7.86 12.69
C THR A 299 10.04 8.96 11.64
N ARG A 300 9.13 9.94 11.57
CA ARG A 300 9.15 11.02 10.56
C ARG A 300 9.26 12.42 11.15
N GLY A 301 9.07 12.55 12.46
CA GLY A 301 9.29 13.76 13.25
C GLY A 301 9.76 13.39 14.66
N LEU A 302 10.45 14.32 15.33
CA LEU A 302 10.94 14.14 16.69
C LEU A 302 11.04 15.48 17.43
N CYS A 303 10.38 15.59 18.58
CA CYS A 303 10.54 16.69 19.53
C CYS A 303 11.65 16.39 20.54
N LEU A 304 12.84 16.97 20.34
CA LEU A 304 14.01 16.76 21.19
C LEU A 304 13.97 17.57 22.50
N SER A 305 14.52 16.97 23.55
CA SER A 305 14.65 17.57 24.90
C SER A 305 16.10 17.69 25.41
N GLU A 306 17.05 17.00 24.77
CA GLU A 306 18.48 16.98 25.13
C GLU A 306 19.34 17.79 24.13
N GLU A 307 20.58 18.12 24.52
CA GLU A 307 21.56 18.80 23.63
C GLU A 307 22.19 17.80 22.67
N GLN A 308 22.10 18.06 21.37
CA GLN A 308 22.69 17.22 20.33
C GLN A 308 23.17 18.06 19.14
N THR A 309 24.07 17.51 18.33
CA THR A 309 24.46 18.12 17.05
C THR A 309 23.82 17.32 15.92
N VAL A 310 23.00 17.96 15.10
CA VAL A 310 22.22 17.28 14.05
C VAL A 310 22.50 17.93 12.70
N SER A 311 22.66 17.13 11.64
CA SER A 311 22.81 17.65 10.28
C SER A 311 21.46 18.07 9.70
N THR A 312 21.31 19.36 9.38
CA THR A 312 20.07 19.93 8.82
C THR A 312 20.23 20.31 7.34
N ILE A 313 19.11 20.38 6.62
CA ILE A 313 19.07 20.71 5.19
C ILE A 313 18.95 22.22 5.00
N LEU A 314 19.99 22.80 4.38
CA LEU A 314 20.13 24.23 4.10
C LEU A 314 19.46 24.65 2.80
N ARG A 315 19.54 23.81 1.78
CA ARG A 315 19.20 24.20 0.41
C ARG A 315 18.57 23.05 -0.36
N ARG A 316 17.49 23.37 -1.06
CA ARG A 316 16.82 22.49 -2.01
C ARG A 316 17.79 21.87 -3.04
N PRO A 317 17.75 20.54 -3.24
CA PRO A 317 18.52 19.88 -4.28
C PRO A 317 17.97 20.20 -5.69
N LYS A 318 18.87 20.26 -6.68
CA LYS A 318 18.49 20.46 -8.09
C LYS A 318 18.05 19.13 -8.70
N ILE A 319 16.94 19.14 -9.44
CA ILE A 319 16.49 17.97 -10.18
C ILE A 319 17.31 17.88 -11.48
N GLY A 320 18.19 16.88 -11.54
CA GLY A 320 19.00 16.57 -12.72
C GLY A 320 18.27 15.72 -13.75
N ALA A 321 18.93 15.42 -14.87
CA ALA A 321 18.41 14.51 -15.88
C ALA A 321 18.13 13.12 -15.28
N GLY A 322 16.89 12.63 -15.43
CA GLY A 322 16.49 11.30 -14.95
C GLY A 322 15.82 11.25 -13.58
N ASN A 323 15.16 12.33 -13.13
CA ASN A 323 14.40 12.38 -11.86
C ASN A 323 15.25 12.01 -10.62
N ARG A 324 16.49 12.47 -10.59
CA ARG A 324 17.41 12.32 -9.45
C ARG A 324 17.78 13.70 -8.90
N PHE A 325 17.80 13.80 -7.57
CA PHE A 325 18.32 14.97 -6.88
C PHE A 325 19.85 15.00 -6.95
N MET A 326 20.39 16.20 -7.13
CA MET A 326 21.83 16.49 -7.14
C MET A 326 22.08 17.73 -6.28
N ASP A 327 23.28 17.82 -5.71
CA ASP A 327 23.79 18.99 -4.99
C ASP A 327 23.02 19.38 -3.72
N MET A 328 22.56 18.40 -2.91
CA MET A 328 22.02 18.69 -1.57
C MET A 328 23.14 19.15 -0.62
N ILE A 329 22.88 20.21 0.15
CA ILE A 329 23.84 20.77 1.11
C ILE A 329 23.26 20.63 2.51
N THR A 330 23.97 19.91 3.38
CA THR A 330 23.67 19.79 4.81
C THR A 330 24.68 20.58 5.63
N GLU A 331 24.27 21.06 6.81
CA GLU A 331 25.18 21.66 7.79
C GLU A 331 24.94 21.08 9.20
N PRO A 332 26.00 20.95 10.02
CA PRO A 332 25.84 20.56 11.42
C PRO A 332 25.25 21.74 12.22
N TYR A 333 24.10 21.52 12.85
CA TYR A 333 23.47 22.47 13.75
C TYR A 333 23.61 22.00 15.21
N ARG A 334 24.18 22.85 16.07
CA ARG A 334 24.35 22.55 17.51
C ARG A 334 23.12 23.01 18.30
N LEU A 335 22.35 22.05 18.82
CA LEU A 335 21.23 22.32 19.72
C LEU A 335 21.77 22.70 21.11
N THR A 336 21.34 23.85 21.60
CA THR A 336 21.68 24.33 22.96
C THR A 336 20.44 24.22 23.83
N ARG A 337 20.53 23.55 24.98
CA ARG A 337 19.39 23.32 25.87
C ARG A 337 19.13 24.57 26.68
N ARG A 338 18.07 25.27 26.28
CA ARG A 338 17.59 26.47 26.98
C ARG A 338 16.34 26.21 27.81
N CYS A 339 15.67 25.07 27.62
CA CYS A 339 14.49 24.62 28.35
C CYS A 339 14.29 23.10 28.15
N GLU A 340 13.10 22.58 28.48
CA GLU A 340 12.71 21.17 28.30
C GLU A 340 12.55 20.72 26.83
N VAL A 341 12.43 21.64 25.85
CA VAL A 341 12.31 21.34 24.41
C VAL A 341 13.38 22.08 23.62
N THR A 342 14.27 21.35 22.96
CA THR A 342 15.46 21.90 22.29
C THR A 342 15.26 22.14 20.79
N ALA A 343 14.55 21.26 20.09
CA ALA A 343 14.15 21.44 18.68
C ALA A 343 13.07 20.44 18.26
N ILE A 344 12.39 20.74 17.15
CA ILE A 344 11.56 19.80 16.40
C ILE A 344 12.32 19.42 15.12
N LEU A 345 12.58 18.13 14.93
CA LEU A 345 13.17 17.58 13.73
C LEU A 345 12.08 16.96 12.86
N ILE A 346 12.11 17.19 11.54
CA ILE A 346 11.20 16.52 10.60
C ILE A 346 11.97 16.00 9.40
N LEU A 347 11.61 14.80 8.94
CA LEU A 347 12.18 14.21 7.74
C LEU A 347 11.83 15.06 6.50
N TYR A 348 12.84 15.37 5.67
CA TYR A 348 12.63 16.19 4.47
C TYR A 348 11.87 15.47 3.34
N GLY A 349 11.44 16.23 2.34
CA GLY A 349 10.83 15.66 1.13
C GLY A 349 9.45 15.05 1.36
N LEU A 350 8.78 15.45 2.44
CA LEU A 350 7.39 15.10 2.71
C LEU A 350 6.44 16.19 2.17
N PRO A 351 5.25 15.82 1.66
CA PRO A 351 4.21 16.77 1.26
C PRO A 351 3.82 17.72 2.39
N ARG A 352 3.47 18.96 2.06
CA ARG A 352 3.10 20.03 3.01
C ARG A 352 2.10 19.56 4.07
N LEU A 353 1.05 18.84 3.67
CA LEU A 353 0.03 18.35 4.60
C LEU A 353 0.59 17.29 5.56
N LEU A 354 1.47 16.41 5.10
CA LEU A 354 2.11 15.42 5.97
C LEU A 354 3.11 16.09 6.91
N THR A 355 3.93 17.00 6.40
CA THR A 355 4.85 17.79 7.24
C THR A 355 4.08 18.58 8.29
N GLY A 356 2.94 19.17 7.91
CA GLY A 356 2.13 19.97 8.82
C GLY A 356 1.41 19.15 9.88
N SER A 357 0.92 17.95 9.54
CA SER A 357 0.32 17.06 10.53
C SER A 357 1.37 16.56 11.53
N ILE A 358 2.57 16.20 11.06
CA ILE A 358 3.70 15.84 11.93
C ILE A 358 4.08 17.03 12.80
N LEU A 359 4.20 18.22 12.23
CA LEU A 359 4.56 19.40 12.99
C LEU A 359 3.52 19.75 14.06
N ALA A 360 2.22 19.64 13.74
CA ALA A 360 1.15 19.80 14.74
C ALA A 360 1.28 18.74 15.85
N HIS A 361 1.56 17.49 15.51
CA HIS A 361 1.82 16.43 16.49
C HIS A 361 2.98 16.79 17.43
N GLU A 362 4.16 17.11 16.88
CA GLU A 362 5.35 17.45 17.67
C GLU A 362 5.18 18.75 18.46
N MET A 363 4.41 19.70 17.92
CA MET A 363 4.08 20.95 18.61
C MET A 363 3.21 20.69 19.85
N MET A 364 2.35 19.66 19.82
CA MET A 364 1.58 19.26 20.99
C MET A 364 2.47 18.68 22.09
N HIS A 365 3.42 17.82 21.73
CA HIS A 365 4.46 17.33 22.66
C HIS A 365 5.19 18.50 23.33
N ALA A 366 5.62 19.48 22.53
CA ALA A 366 6.28 20.67 23.04
C ALA A 366 5.37 21.48 23.98
N TRP A 367 4.11 21.68 23.62
CA TRP A 367 3.14 22.42 24.42
C TRP A 367 2.88 21.75 25.78
N LEU A 368 2.68 20.43 25.80
CA LEU A 368 2.45 19.65 27.02
C LEU A 368 3.61 19.83 28.01
N ARG A 369 4.85 19.68 27.53
CA ARG A 369 6.06 19.88 28.33
C ARG A 369 6.15 21.30 28.89
N LEU A 370 5.96 22.31 28.05
CA LEU A 370 5.99 23.71 28.48
C LEU A 370 4.89 24.10 29.49
N LYS A 371 3.73 23.42 29.48
CA LYS A 371 2.67 23.60 30.47
C LYS A 371 2.83 22.73 31.72
N GLY A 372 3.87 21.91 31.78
CA GLY A 372 4.22 21.09 32.94
C GLY A 372 3.36 19.83 33.08
N TYR A 373 2.83 19.30 31.97
CA TYR A 373 2.28 17.95 31.96
C TYR A 373 3.45 16.98 32.13
N ARG A 374 3.45 16.19 33.21
CA ARG A 374 4.54 15.28 33.55
C ARG A 374 3.99 13.86 33.69
N SER A 375 4.73 12.89 33.17
CA SER A 375 4.49 11.46 33.38
C SER A 375 3.11 10.99 32.90
N LEU A 376 2.72 11.40 31.68
CA LEU A 376 1.54 10.83 31.02
C LEU A 376 1.85 9.41 30.52
N SER A 377 0.83 8.56 30.42
CA SER A 377 0.99 7.30 29.70
C SER A 377 1.15 7.57 28.20
N GLN A 378 1.86 6.68 27.51
CA GLN A 378 2.10 6.82 26.07
C GLN A 378 0.79 6.94 25.27
N GLU A 379 -0.23 6.17 25.65
CA GLU A 379 -1.56 6.23 25.04
C GLU A 379 -2.22 7.62 25.17
N VAL A 380 -2.02 8.31 26.30
CA VAL A 380 -2.61 9.63 26.54
C VAL A 380 -1.80 10.72 25.84
N GLU A 381 -0.47 10.69 25.96
CA GLU A 381 0.43 11.66 25.34
C GLU A 381 0.35 11.57 23.81
N GLU A 382 0.57 10.39 23.22
CA GLU A 382 0.50 10.20 21.77
C GLU A 382 -0.92 10.38 21.24
N GLY A 383 -1.92 9.92 21.99
CA GLY A 383 -3.32 10.07 21.63
C GLY A 383 -3.74 11.52 21.46
N ILE A 384 -3.45 12.39 22.43
CA ILE A 384 -3.80 13.81 22.31
C ILE A 384 -2.95 14.51 21.22
N CYS A 385 -1.69 14.13 21.04
CA CYS A 385 -0.86 14.64 19.95
C CYS A 385 -1.43 14.26 18.56
N GLN A 386 -1.93 13.04 18.39
CA GLN A 386 -2.63 12.62 17.17
C GLN A 386 -3.94 13.38 16.95
N VAL A 387 -4.69 13.69 18.01
CA VAL A 387 -5.90 14.51 17.92
C VAL A 387 -5.59 15.89 17.34
N LEU A 388 -4.52 16.55 17.79
CA LEU A 388 -4.13 17.87 17.26
C LEU A 388 -3.68 17.79 15.79
N ALA A 389 -2.95 16.73 15.41
CA ALA A 389 -2.56 16.49 14.03
C ALA A 389 -3.79 16.29 13.12
N HIS A 390 -4.76 15.49 13.57
CA HIS A 390 -6.03 15.24 12.88
C HIS A 390 -6.86 16.53 12.76
N MET A 391 -7.06 17.27 13.85
CA MET A 391 -7.77 18.55 13.85
C MET A 391 -7.16 19.57 12.89
N TRP A 392 -5.83 19.62 12.80
CA TRP A 392 -5.15 20.49 11.85
C TRP A 392 -5.41 20.06 10.40
N LEU A 393 -5.28 18.77 10.08
CA LEU A 393 -5.60 18.24 8.75
C LEU A 393 -7.06 18.54 8.36
N ASP A 394 -8.00 18.39 9.28
CA ASP A 394 -9.42 18.73 9.09
C ASP A 394 -9.59 20.20 8.70
N SER A 395 -8.96 21.09 9.46
CA SER A 395 -9.02 22.53 9.19
C SER A 395 -8.49 22.88 7.80
N GLU A 396 -7.43 22.20 7.36
CA GLU A 396 -6.81 22.42 6.07
C GLU A 396 -7.64 21.86 4.91
N ILE A 397 -8.26 20.69 5.08
CA ILE A 397 -9.15 20.08 4.08
C ILE A 397 -10.42 20.91 3.92
N MET A 398 -11.03 21.35 5.03
CA MET A 398 -12.26 22.15 5.04
C MET A 398 -12.05 23.55 4.45
N SER A 399 -10.92 24.19 4.74
CA SER A 399 -10.57 25.51 4.19
C SER A 399 -10.43 25.52 2.65
N GLY A 400 -10.24 24.35 2.01
CA GLY A 400 -10.17 24.20 0.55
C GLY A 400 -11.53 24.05 -0.15
N SER A 401 -12.62 23.79 0.58
CA SER A 401 -13.96 23.56 -0.01
C SER A 401 -14.75 24.84 -0.32
N GLY A 402 -14.24 26.01 0.07
CA GLY A 402 -14.95 27.28 0.02
C GLY A 402 -14.63 28.19 -1.16
N SER A 403 -14.62 27.71 -2.42
CA SER A 403 -14.64 28.61 -3.60
C SER A 403 -15.12 27.96 -4.90
N ASN A 404 -16.40 27.57 -4.94
CA ASN A 404 -17.10 27.28 -6.22
C ASN A 404 -18.19 28.32 -6.55
N VAL A 405 -18.09 29.53 -6.02
CA VAL A 405 -18.86 30.67 -6.53
C VAL A 405 -18.08 31.32 -7.67
N ALA A 406 -18.60 31.13 -8.90
CA ALA A 406 -18.15 31.84 -10.08
C ALA A 406 -18.39 33.35 -9.88
N SER A 407 -17.37 34.06 -9.42
CA SER A 407 -17.37 35.52 -9.38
C SER A 407 -16.62 36.04 -10.61
N THR A 408 -17.38 36.32 -11.66
CA THR A 408 -16.95 37.21 -12.75
C THR A 408 -16.74 38.62 -12.19
N SER A 409 -15.51 38.98 -11.88
CA SER A 409 -15.10 40.40 -11.82
C SER A 409 -13.59 40.54 -11.79
N SER A 410 -13.07 41.15 -12.85
CA SER A 410 -11.73 41.70 -12.97
C SER A 410 -11.46 42.79 -11.93
N SER A 411 -10.41 42.66 -11.14
CA SER A 411 -9.61 43.82 -10.71
C SER A 411 -8.24 43.37 -10.19
N SER A 412 -7.24 44.15 -10.59
CA SER A 412 -5.83 44.05 -10.28
C SER A 412 -5.52 44.58 -8.87
N SER A 413 -4.93 43.75 -8.02
CA SER A 413 -4.13 44.20 -6.88
C SER A 413 -3.05 43.17 -6.54
N THR A 414 -1.82 43.64 -6.51
CA THR A 414 -0.60 42.92 -6.15
C THR A 414 -0.47 42.86 -4.63
N GLY A 415 -0.62 41.66 -4.06
CA GLY A 415 -0.27 41.31 -2.68
C GLY A 415 0.11 39.83 -2.61
N PRO A 416 1.12 39.41 -1.82
CA PRO A 416 1.57 38.04 -1.77
C PRO A 416 0.74 37.27 -0.73
N SER A 417 -0.48 36.89 -1.09
CA SER A 417 -1.22 35.86 -0.35
C SER A 417 -2.26 35.24 -1.27
N LYS A 418 -1.80 34.38 -2.18
CA LYS A 418 -2.66 33.43 -2.89
C LYS A 418 -2.38 32.07 -2.30
N LYS A 419 -3.13 31.67 -1.26
CA LYS A 419 -3.44 30.24 -1.03
C LYS A 419 -4.07 29.78 -2.36
N GLY A 420 -3.26 29.19 -3.24
CA GLY A 420 -3.71 28.72 -4.55
C GLY A 420 -4.87 27.76 -4.36
N ALA A 421 -5.75 27.66 -5.35
CA ALA A 421 -6.81 26.65 -5.33
C ALA A 421 -6.14 25.27 -5.13
N LYS A 422 -6.38 24.65 -3.99
CA LYS A 422 -5.79 23.35 -3.62
C LYS A 422 -6.18 22.33 -4.68
N SER A 423 -5.22 21.51 -5.13
CA SER A 423 -5.53 20.51 -6.15
C SER A 423 -6.46 19.44 -5.56
N GLN A 424 -7.29 18.83 -6.40
CA GLN A 424 -8.14 17.69 -5.98
C GLN A 424 -7.29 16.57 -5.37
N PHE A 425 -6.07 16.37 -5.90
CA PHE A 425 -5.09 15.43 -5.36
C PHE A 425 -4.65 15.81 -3.96
N GLU A 426 -4.27 17.07 -3.70
CA GLU A 426 -3.83 17.53 -2.38
C GLU A 426 -4.91 17.33 -1.32
N ARG A 427 -6.18 17.60 -1.66
CA ARG A 427 -7.30 17.33 -0.75
C ARG A 427 -7.44 15.83 -0.45
N LYS A 428 -7.41 14.98 -1.48
CA LYS A 428 -7.49 13.52 -1.32
C LYS A 428 -6.28 12.96 -0.57
N LEU A 429 -5.11 13.59 -0.72
CA LEU A 429 -3.89 13.26 0.03
C LEU A 429 -4.04 13.64 1.51
N GLY A 430 -4.67 14.77 1.83
CA GLY A 430 -5.04 15.11 3.21
C GLY A 430 -6.01 14.10 3.82
N GLU A 431 -7.05 13.71 3.08
CA GLU A 431 -8.00 12.66 3.50
C GLU A 431 -7.30 11.31 3.73
N PHE A 432 -6.28 10.99 2.92
CA PHE A 432 -5.45 9.81 3.10
C PHE A 432 -4.70 9.85 4.43
N PHE A 433 -4.03 10.97 4.76
CA PHE A 433 -3.31 11.10 6.04
C PHE A 433 -4.24 11.05 7.25
N LYS A 434 -5.42 11.66 7.16
CA LYS A 434 -6.45 11.50 8.20
C LYS A 434 -6.84 10.03 8.38
N HIS A 435 -7.10 9.34 7.28
CA HIS A 435 -7.46 7.93 7.32
C HIS A 435 -6.36 7.08 7.96
N GLN A 436 -5.08 7.39 7.72
CA GLN A 436 -3.96 6.71 8.40
C GLN A 436 -4.04 6.87 9.92
N ILE A 437 -4.31 8.08 10.44
CA ILE A 437 -4.48 8.32 11.88
C ILE A 437 -5.71 7.55 12.42
N GLU A 438 -6.84 7.61 11.72
CA GLU A 438 -8.11 7.00 12.15
C GLU A 438 -8.06 5.46 12.16
N SER A 439 -7.33 4.88 11.20
CA SER A 439 -7.21 3.43 10.98
C SER A 439 -6.02 2.79 11.69
N ASP A 440 -5.20 3.58 12.39
CA ASP A 440 -4.02 3.09 13.10
C ASP A 440 -4.44 2.04 14.16
N THR A 441 -3.81 0.87 14.11
CA THR A 441 -4.09 -0.27 15.00
C THR A 441 -3.18 -0.33 16.21
N SER A 442 -2.20 0.56 16.33
CA SER A 442 -1.31 0.61 17.49
C SER A 442 -2.06 1.05 18.74
N SER A 443 -1.64 0.53 19.89
CA SER A 443 -2.24 0.90 21.18
C SER A 443 -1.97 2.37 21.51
N ALA A 444 -0.71 2.81 21.42
CA ALA A 444 -0.35 4.19 21.79
C ALA A 444 -0.93 5.25 20.85
N TYR A 445 -0.79 5.09 19.52
CA TYR A 445 -1.22 6.10 18.57
C TYR A 445 -2.66 5.89 18.11
N GLY A 446 -3.05 4.64 17.82
CA GLY A 446 -4.39 4.30 17.33
C GLY A 446 -5.47 4.33 18.41
N ASP A 447 -5.34 3.49 19.45
CA ASP A 447 -6.31 3.48 20.55
C ASP A 447 -6.30 4.80 21.32
N GLY A 448 -5.10 5.34 21.58
CA GLY A 448 -4.92 6.66 22.18
C GLY A 448 -5.61 7.78 21.39
N PHE A 449 -5.48 7.80 20.05
CA PHE A 449 -6.20 8.76 19.21
C PHE A 449 -7.71 8.57 19.35
N ARG A 450 -8.23 7.33 19.27
CA ARG A 450 -9.67 7.08 19.37
C ARG A 450 -10.24 7.56 20.71
N ALA A 451 -9.56 7.24 21.82
CA ALA A 451 -9.95 7.67 23.16
C ALA A 451 -9.88 9.21 23.31
N GLY A 452 -8.76 9.81 22.89
CA GLY A 452 -8.57 11.26 22.95
C GLY A 452 -9.55 12.02 22.07
N ASN A 453 -9.78 11.56 20.85
CA ASN A 453 -10.71 12.18 19.91
C ASN A 453 -12.15 12.10 20.43
N GLN A 454 -12.55 10.95 20.97
CA GLN A 454 -13.86 10.79 21.62
C GLN A 454 -14.02 11.78 22.79
N ALA A 455 -13.01 11.90 23.66
CA ALA A 455 -13.03 12.84 24.77
C ALA A 455 -13.13 14.30 24.29
N VAL A 456 -12.35 14.69 23.27
CA VAL A 456 -12.39 16.05 22.71
C VAL A 456 -13.73 16.35 22.04
N LEU A 457 -14.33 15.40 21.32
CA LEU A 457 -15.65 15.57 20.72
C LEU A 457 -16.75 15.71 21.79
N GLN A 458 -16.65 14.98 22.90
CA GLN A 458 -17.65 14.97 23.96
C GLN A 458 -17.54 16.17 24.90
N PHE A 459 -16.33 16.55 25.30
CA PHE A 459 -16.08 17.53 26.36
C PHE A 459 -15.42 18.83 25.86
N GLY A 460 -14.89 18.84 24.65
CA GLY A 460 -14.11 19.93 24.08
C GLY A 460 -12.64 19.88 24.54
N LEU A 461 -11.73 20.32 23.65
CA LEU A 461 -10.28 20.21 23.83
C LEU A 461 -9.80 20.75 25.18
N LYS A 462 -10.24 21.95 25.57
CA LYS A 462 -9.81 22.58 26.83
C LYS A 462 -10.15 21.74 28.06
N ARG A 463 -11.39 21.21 28.14
CA ARG A 463 -11.82 20.41 29.30
C ARG A 463 -11.10 19.07 29.34
N THR A 464 -10.86 18.46 28.18
CA THR A 464 -10.06 17.23 28.07
C THR A 464 -8.64 17.47 28.58
N LEU A 465 -7.98 18.55 28.16
CA LEU A 465 -6.63 18.91 28.63
C LEU A 465 -6.58 19.23 30.12
N ASP A 466 -7.57 19.94 30.65
CA ASP A 466 -7.69 20.20 32.09
C ASP A 466 -7.85 18.89 32.87
N HIS A 467 -8.62 17.94 32.36
CA HIS A 467 -8.78 16.62 32.97
C HIS A 467 -7.47 15.82 32.94
N ILE A 468 -6.83 15.70 31.78
CA ILE A 468 -5.52 15.03 31.63
C ILE A 468 -4.50 15.60 32.61
N ARG A 469 -4.50 16.92 32.82
CA ARG A 469 -3.59 17.56 33.78
C ARG A 469 -3.82 17.11 35.22
N MET A 470 -5.08 16.84 35.57
CA MET A 470 -5.47 16.48 36.93
C MET A 470 -5.34 14.98 37.21
N THR A 471 -5.61 14.13 36.22
CA THR A 471 -5.73 12.66 36.39
C THR A 471 -4.65 11.87 35.68
N GLY A 472 -4.02 12.44 34.65
CA GLY A 472 -3.10 11.73 33.76
C GLY A 472 -3.78 10.81 32.74
N SER A 473 -5.12 10.81 32.65
CA SER A 473 -5.91 9.96 31.74
C SER A 473 -6.88 10.78 30.89
N PHE A 474 -7.52 10.16 29.89
CA PHE A 474 -8.68 10.76 29.22
C PHE A 474 -9.95 10.70 30.13
N PRO A 475 -10.86 11.68 30.01
CA PRO A 475 -12.10 11.78 30.80
C PRO A 475 -13.22 10.81 30.42
#